data_AF-A0A1Q7TN88-F1
#
_entry.id   AF-A0A1Q7TN88-F1
#
_cell.length_a   1.000
_cell.length_b   1.000
_cell.length_c   1.000
_cell.angle_alpha   90.00
_cell.angle_beta   90.00
_cell.angle_gamma   90.00
#
_symmetry.space_group_name_H-M   'P 1'
#
loop_
_entity.id
_entity.type
_entity.pdbx_description
1 polymer ?
#
loop_
_entity_poly.entity_id
_entity_poly.type
_entity_poly.pdbx_seq_one_letter_code
_entity_poly.pdbx_strand_id
1 'polypeptide(L)'
;MREMETADWASLSDEELLERRISTLGLRLEGTALEPLIRQLYDELSARGLVFHPPCHVGDEWFVPIGIPAIFIPFFLVHDRLRALERTMMLEVEGGTPEWFMKLMRHEAGHAYMYAYRLTRKKKWQELFGQTSREETPDSYRPRPFSRSYVMHLEDWYAQSHPDEDFAETFAVWLTPGLDWRKPYARWRALQKLEYVDELMRSLVGKPPVHMPEYRVADYDCLNVKLKTYYARKRNERHLSMDE
;
A
#
# COMPACT_ATOMS: atom_id res chain seq x y z
N MET A 1 19.11 7.06 29.83
CA MET A 1 18.87 5.73 29.24
C MET A 1 17.87 5.02 30.14
N ARG A 2 16.61 4.90 29.71
CA ARG A 2 15.68 3.96 30.34
C ARG A 2 15.93 2.63 29.65
N GLU A 3 16.42 1.65 30.39
CA GLU A 3 16.40 0.26 29.95
C GLU A 3 14.98 -0.04 29.51
N MET A 4 14.86 -0.39 28.24
CA MET A 4 13.62 -0.83 27.64
C MET A 4 13.39 -2.22 28.22
N GLU A 5 12.61 -2.31 29.29
CA GLU A 5 11.93 -3.55 29.63
C GLU A 5 11.06 -3.88 28.41
N THR A 6 11.64 -4.58 27.44
CA THR A 6 10.92 -5.46 26.55
C THR A 6 10.32 -6.54 27.45
N ALA A 7 9.30 -6.18 28.23
CA ALA A 7 8.32 -7.16 28.68
C ALA A 7 7.94 -7.89 27.40
N ASP A 8 8.14 -9.20 27.38
CA ASP A 8 7.97 -10.04 26.20
C ASP A 8 6.48 -10.04 25.85
N TRP A 9 6.05 -8.96 25.19
CA TRP A 9 4.67 -8.76 24.79
C TRP A 9 4.24 -9.88 23.86
N ALA A 10 5.20 -10.57 23.22
CA ALA A 10 4.94 -11.72 22.38
C ALA A 10 4.40 -12.92 23.17
N SER A 11 4.71 -13.02 24.47
CA SER A 11 4.22 -14.08 25.36
C SER A 11 2.92 -13.73 26.09
N LEU A 12 2.42 -12.50 25.98
CA LEU A 12 1.18 -12.07 26.64
C LEU A 12 -0.04 -12.78 26.03
N SER A 13 -1.07 -12.98 26.86
CA SER A 13 -2.39 -13.41 26.36
C SER A 13 -2.98 -12.37 25.40
N ASP A 14 -4.01 -12.76 24.63
CA ASP A 14 -4.70 -11.79 23.75
C ASP A 14 -5.26 -10.63 24.57
N GLU A 15 -5.90 -10.90 25.72
CA GLU A 15 -6.48 -9.88 26.58
C GLU A 15 -5.43 -8.89 27.12
N GLU A 16 -4.27 -9.41 27.55
CA GLU A 16 -3.17 -8.59 28.06
C GLU A 16 -2.51 -7.77 26.95
N LEU A 17 -2.31 -8.37 25.78
CA LEU A 17 -1.70 -7.71 24.61
C LEU A 17 -2.61 -6.59 24.11
N LEU A 18 -3.93 -6.79 24.09
CA LEU A 18 -4.92 -5.78 23.68
C LEU A 18 -4.88 -4.49 24.52
N GLU A 19 -4.40 -4.56 25.76
CA GLU A 19 -4.24 -3.37 26.62
C GLU A 19 -2.97 -2.55 26.32
N ARG A 20 -2.04 -3.08 25.52
CA ARG A 20 -0.80 -2.39 25.14
C ARG A 20 -1.04 -1.35 24.06
N ARG A 21 -0.24 -0.28 24.11
CA ARG A 21 -0.15 0.71 23.03
C ARG A 21 0.77 0.17 21.95
N ILE A 22 0.40 0.30 20.67
CA ILE A 22 1.18 -0.28 19.56
C ILE A 22 2.59 0.33 19.54
N SER A 23 2.70 1.65 19.73
CA SER A 23 3.98 2.36 19.81
C SER A 23 4.93 1.87 20.93
N THR A 24 4.42 1.20 21.97
CA THR A 24 5.24 0.67 23.07
C THR A 24 5.85 -0.70 22.78
N LEU A 25 5.45 -1.35 21.67
CA LEU A 25 5.93 -2.68 21.29
C LEU A 25 7.33 -2.66 20.66
N GLY A 26 7.85 -1.47 20.31
CA GLY A 26 9.20 -1.31 19.77
C GLY A 26 9.39 -1.91 18.38
N LEU A 27 8.33 -1.95 17.57
CA LEU A 27 8.29 -2.59 16.26
C LEU A 27 9.20 -1.87 15.25
N ARG A 28 9.89 -2.68 14.44
CA ARG A 28 10.84 -2.25 13.40
C ARG A 28 10.73 -3.20 12.22
N LEU A 29 10.99 -2.71 11.01
CA LEU A 29 10.98 -3.56 9.81
C LEU A 29 12.30 -4.33 9.67
N GLU A 30 13.40 -3.73 10.09
CA GLU A 30 14.75 -4.30 10.03
C GLU A 30 14.86 -5.57 10.90
N GLY A 31 15.52 -6.59 10.37
CA GLY A 31 15.71 -7.87 11.03
C GLY A 31 14.47 -8.77 11.03
N THR A 32 13.39 -8.38 10.35
CA THR A 32 12.14 -9.18 10.27
C THR A 32 12.05 -9.94 8.95
N ALA A 33 11.07 -10.85 8.85
CA ALA A 33 10.75 -11.55 7.61
C ALA A 33 10.25 -10.62 6.47
N LEU A 34 9.91 -9.36 6.78
CA LEU A 34 9.49 -8.37 5.78
C LEU A 34 10.67 -7.74 5.04
N GLU A 35 11.84 -7.67 5.66
CA GLU A 35 12.99 -6.98 5.08
C GLU A 35 13.42 -7.55 3.70
N PRO A 36 13.46 -8.88 3.49
CA PRO A 36 13.71 -9.43 2.15
C PRO A 36 12.64 -9.07 1.11
N LEU A 37 11.37 -8.96 1.52
CA LEU A 37 10.26 -8.60 0.61
C LEU A 37 10.31 -7.12 0.22
N ILE A 38 10.66 -6.24 1.17
CA ILE A 38 10.89 -4.82 0.88
C ILE A 38 12.06 -4.66 -0.10
N ARG A 39 13.16 -5.38 0.13
CA ARG A 39 14.29 -5.41 -0.81
C ARG A 39 13.88 -5.93 -2.18
N GLN A 40 13.01 -6.95 -2.25
CA GLN A 40 12.49 -7.44 -3.51
C GLN A 40 11.78 -6.32 -4.30
N LEU A 41 10.91 -5.51 -3.68
CA LEU A 41 10.31 -4.36 -4.36
C LEU A 41 11.39 -3.41 -4.90
N TYR A 42 12.40 -3.10 -4.10
CA TYR A 42 13.48 -2.19 -4.52
C TYR A 42 14.31 -2.76 -5.67
N ASP A 43 14.55 -4.07 -5.68
CA ASP A 43 15.21 -4.76 -6.79
C ASP A 43 14.37 -4.72 -8.06
N GLU A 44 13.04 -4.90 -7.94
CA GLU A 44 12.11 -4.80 -9.08
C GLU A 44 12.10 -3.39 -9.68
N LEU A 45 12.09 -2.34 -8.84
CA LEU A 45 12.21 -0.95 -9.28
C LEU A 45 13.57 -0.67 -9.95
N SER A 46 14.65 -1.16 -9.33
CA SER A 46 16.02 -1.00 -9.84
C SER A 46 16.21 -1.70 -11.18
N ALA A 47 15.62 -2.88 -11.36
CA ALA A 47 15.66 -3.63 -12.61
C ALA A 47 14.95 -2.87 -13.76
N ARG A 48 14.05 -1.94 -13.45
CA ARG A 48 13.43 -1.01 -14.40
C ARG A 48 14.24 0.28 -14.60
N GLY A 49 15.40 0.41 -13.97
CA GLY A 49 16.25 1.61 -14.03
C GLY A 49 15.72 2.79 -13.21
N LEU A 50 14.75 2.54 -12.33
CA LEU A 50 14.18 3.57 -11.46
C LEU A 50 15.03 3.70 -10.20
N VAL A 51 15.44 4.93 -9.89
CA VAL A 51 16.36 5.23 -8.77
C VAL A 51 15.64 5.60 -7.48
N PHE A 52 14.33 5.83 -7.54
CA PHE A 52 13.52 6.15 -6.38
C PHE A 52 13.03 4.86 -5.71
N HIS A 53 13.50 4.61 -4.50
CA HIS A 53 13.00 3.56 -3.62
C HIS A 53 12.19 4.22 -2.49
N PRO A 54 10.85 4.07 -2.46
CA PRO A 54 10.03 4.66 -1.42
C PRO A 54 10.48 4.18 -0.04
N PRO A 55 10.76 5.09 0.93
CA PRO A 55 11.01 4.69 2.31
C PRO A 55 9.82 3.90 2.86
N CYS A 56 10.10 2.83 3.60
CA CYS A 56 9.08 2.01 4.25
C CYS A 56 9.10 2.22 5.75
N HIS A 57 7.91 2.39 6.35
CA HIS A 57 7.73 2.58 7.79
C HIS A 57 6.68 1.61 8.34
N VAL A 58 6.67 1.43 9.66
CA VAL A 58 5.55 0.74 10.33
C VAL A 58 4.40 1.72 10.47
N GLY A 59 3.20 1.31 10.07
CA GLY A 59 1.93 2.03 10.26
C GLY A 59 0.83 1.12 10.78
N ASP A 60 -0.38 1.64 10.89
CA ASP A 60 -1.56 0.88 11.31
C ASP A 60 -2.20 0.09 10.17
N GLU A 61 -2.15 0.62 8.95
CA GLU A 61 -2.68 0.01 7.71
C GLU A 61 -1.69 0.17 6.53
N TRP A 62 -2.05 -0.40 5.38
CA TRP A 62 -1.33 -0.18 4.12
C TRP A 62 -1.74 1.18 3.56
N PHE A 63 -0.78 2.10 3.41
CA PHE A 63 -1.05 3.38 2.76
C PHE A 63 0.23 4.13 2.39
N VAL A 64 0.05 5.13 1.52
CA VAL A 64 0.99 6.23 1.28
C VAL A 64 0.31 7.55 1.68
N PRO A 65 0.80 8.29 2.69
CA PRO A 65 0.15 9.53 3.09
C PRO A 65 0.15 10.55 1.96
N ILE A 66 -0.94 11.34 1.86
CA ILE A 66 -1.12 12.31 0.79
C ILE A 66 0.08 13.25 0.68
N GLY A 67 0.75 13.22 -0.47
CA GLY A 67 1.91 14.07 -0.75
C GLY A 67 3.22 13.63 -0.10
N ILE A 68 3.22 12.53 0.67
CA ILE A 68 4.41 11.96 1.31
C ILE A 68 4.76 10.66 0.58
N PRO A 69 5.83 10.62 -0.25
CA PRO A 69 6.21 9.43 -1.01
C PRO A 69 6.86 8.34 -0.16
N ALA A 70 6.15 7.81 0.84
CA ALA A 70 6.62 6.78 1.75
C ALA A 70 5.51 5.77 2.02
N ILE A 71 5.87 4.49 2.08
CA ILE A 71 4.94 3.37 2.26
C ILE A 71 4.87 3.03 3.75
N PHE A 72 3.66 2.99 4.29
CA PHE A 72 3.40 2.51 5.64
C PHE A 72 2.87 1.07 5.56
N ILE A 73 3.51 0.19 6.32
CA ILE A 73 3.25 -1.25 6.35
C ILE A 73 2.58 -1.58 7.68
N PRO A 74 1.45 -2.30 7.69
CA PRO A 74 0.72 -2.60 8.92
C PRO A 74 1.58 -3.29 9.97
N PHE A 75 1.54 -2.78 11.20
CA PHE A 75 2.32 -3.24 12.34
C PHE A 75 2.11 -4.73 12.64
N PHE A 76 0.92 -5.27 12.36
CA PHE A 76 0.62 -6.66 12.64
C PHE A 76 1.41 -7.65 11.78
N LEU A 77 1.98 -7.20 10.64
CA LEU A 77 2.82 -8.01 9.79
C LEU A 77 4.26 -8.18 10.32
N VAL A 78 4.67 -7.33 11.26
CA VAL A 78 6.05 -7.25 11.76
C VAL A 78 6.44 -8.48 12.58
N HIS A 79 5.47 -9.17 13.20
CA HIS A 79 5.74 -10.30 14.10
C HIS A 79 4.60 -11.33 14.14
N ASP A 80 4.92 -12.62 14.22
CA ASP A 80 3.94 -13.73 14.17
C ASP A 80 2.87 -13.66 15.25
N ARG A 81 3.24 -13.23 16.46
CA ARG A 81 2.28 -13.01 17.55
C ARG A 81 1.18 -12.01 17.16
N LEU A 82 1.55 -10.92 16.48
CA LEU A 82 0.60 -9.90 16.04
C LEU A 82 -0.23 -10.38 14.85
N ARG A 83 0.36 -11.17 13.94
CA ARG A 83 -0.39 -11.86 12.87
C ARG A 83 -1.45 -12.79 13.44
N ALA A 84 -1.12 -13.52 14.50
CA ALA A 84 -2.08 -14.38 15.19
C ALA A 84 -3.21 -13.55 15.82
N LEU A 85 -2.89 -12.44 16.48
CA LEU A 85 -3.90 -11.53 17.06
C LEU A 85 -4.79 -10.91 15.99
N GLU A 86 -4.21 -10.40 14.89
CA GLU A 86 -4.96 -9.84 13.75
C GLU A 86 -5.96 -10.87 13.21
N ARG A 87 -5.50 -12.12 13.01
CA ARG A 87 -6.38 -13.22 12.58
C ARG A 87 -7.51 -13.49 13.56
N THR A 88 -7.24 -13.49 14.86
CA THR A 88 -8.29 -13.66 15.88
C THR A 88 -9.30 -12.51 15.84
N MET A 89 -8.84 -11.27 15.68
CA MET A 89 -9.68 -10.08 15.79
C MET A 89 -10.45 -9.73 14.51
N MET A 90 -9.87 -10.06 13.35
CA MET A 90 -10.32 -9.63 12.02
C MET A 90 -10.60 -10.79 11.06
N LEU A 91 -10.36 -12.04 11.47
CA LEU A 91 -10.54 -13.28 10.68
C LEU A 91 -9.61 -13.45 9.47
N GLU A 92 -8.77 -12.45 9.20
CA GLU A 92 -7.79 -12.47 8.12
C GLU A 92 -6.51 -11.72 8.53
N VAL A 93 -5.48 -11.82 7.70
CA VAL A 93 -4.24 -11.04 7.85
C VAL A 93 -3.89 -10.53 6.45
N GLU A 94 -4.29 -9.30 6.16
CA GLU A 94 -4.04 -8.66 4.87
C GLU A 94 -2.53 -8.53 4.61
N GLY A 95 -2.06 -8.99 3.44
CA GLY A 95 -0.63 -9.11 3.15
C GLY A 95 0.06 -10.20 3.96
N GLY A 96 -0.70 -11.17 4.49
CA GLY A 96 -0.21 -12.24 5.35
C GLY A 96 0.76 -13.22 4.67
N THR A 97 0.68 -13.36 3.34
CA THR A 97 1.58 -14.19 2.53
C THR A 97 2.55 -13.34 1.70
N PRO A 98 3.74 -13.86 1.32
CA PRO A 98 4.67 -13.14 0.46
C PRO A 98 4.03 -12.65 -0.84
N GLU A 99 3.18 -13.46 -1.48
CA GLU A 99 2.54 -13.11 -2.74
C GLU A 99 1.58 -11.93 -2.58
N TRP A 100 0.75 -11.95 -1.53
CA TRP A 100 -0.19 -10.86 -1.26
C TRP A 100 0.52 -9.60 -0.76
N PHE A 101 1.52 -9.75 0.10
CA PHE A 101 2.39 -8.65 0.52
C PHE A 101 3.00 -7.94 -0.69
N MET A 102 3.54 -8.69 -1.65
CA MET A 102 4.12 -8.10 -2.87
C MET A 102 3.06 -7.48 -3.79
N LYS A 103 1.81 -7.94 -3.78
CA LYS A 103 0.74 -7.23 -4.49
C LYS A 103 0.51 -5.84 -3.90
N LEU A 104 0.39 -5.76 -2.57
CA LEU A 104 0.14 -4.50 -1.84
C LEU A 104 1.34 -3.56 -1.94
N MET A 105 2.57 -4.05 -1.74
CA MET A 105 3.79 -3.24 -1.89
C MET A 105 3.92 -2.60 -3.27
N ARG A 106 3.60 -3.32 -4.35
CA ARG A 106 3.64 -2.77 -5.71
C ARG A 106 2.54 -1.73 -5.95
N HIS A 107 1.38 -1.95 -5.35
CA HIS A 107 0.27 -1.00 -5.36
C HIS A 107 0.68 0.31 -4.65
N GLU A 108 1.15 0.22 -3.41
CA GLU A 108 1.62 1.38 -2.64
C GLU A 108 2.80 2.10 -3.30
N ALA A 109 3.69 1.35 -3.97
CA ALA A 109 4.75 1.96 -4.77
C ALA A 109 4.19 2.83 -5.91
N GLY A 110 3.05 2.45 -6.50
CA GLY A 110 2.33 3.29 -7.47
C GLY A 110 1.95 4.64 -6.88
N HIS A 111 1.29 4.65 -5.72
CA HIS A 111 0.95 5.89 -5.00
C HIS A 111 2.17 6.72 -4.64
N ALA A 112 3.24 6.08 -4.14
CA ALA A 112 4.49 6.78 -3.83
C ALA A 112 5.09 7.45 -5.07
N TYR A 113 5.12 6.77 -6.22
CA TYR A 113 5.60 7.35 -7.49
C TYR A 113 4.71 8.50 -7.97
N MET A 114 3.40 8.36 -7.80
CA MET A 114 2.43 9.40 -8.13
C MET A 114 2.76 10.72 -7.42
N TYR A 115 3.03 10.67 -6.10
CA TYR A 115 3.41 11.84 -5.32
C TYR A 115 4.84 12.32 -5.61
N ALA A 116 5.82 11.40 -5.63
CA ALA A 116 7.24 11.73 -5.82
C ALA A 116 7.53 12.47 -7.13
N TYR A 117 6.80 12.11 -8.19
CA TYR A 117 6.96 12.67 -9.53
C TYR A 117 5.82 13.61 -9.96
N ARG A 118 4.86 13.87 -9.06
CA ARG A 118 3.67 14.72 -9.31
C ARG A 118 2.95 14.33 -10.60
N LEU A 119 2.73 13.04 -10.79
CA LEU A 119 2.26 12.46 -12.06
C LEU A 119 0.86 12.92 -12.43
N THR A 120 0.02 13.19 -11.44
CA THR A 120 -1.36 13.69 -11.60
C THR A 120 -1.45 15.05 -12.29
N ARG A 121 -0.35 15.80 -12.38
CA ARG A 121 -0.28 17.08 -13.11
C ARG A 121 -0.11 16.91 -14.63
N LYS A 122 0.18 15.70 -15.10
CA LYS A 122 0.40 15.43 -16.53
C LYS A 122 -0.95 15.28 -17.23
N LYS A 123 -1.16 16.04 -18.31
CA LYS A 123 -2.40 16.01 -19.08
C LYS A 123 -2.80 14.59 -19.54
N LYS A 124 -1.84 13.83 -20.09
CA LYS A 124 -2.07 12.45 -20.53
C LYS A 124 -2.44 11.50 -19.38
N TRP A 125 -1.96 11.77 -18.16
CA TRP A 125 -2.37 11.02 -16.97
C TRP A 125 -3.86 11.28 -16.69
N GLN A 126 -4.26 12.55 -16.65
CA GLN A 126 -5.65 12.96 -16.41
C GLN A 126 -6.63 12.45 -17.48
N GLU A 127 -6.21 12.44 -18.74
CA GLU A 127 -7.01 11.91 -19.86
C GLU A 127 -7.26 10.39 -19.74
N LEU A 128 -6.33 9.64 -19.14
CA LEU A 128 -6.40 8.18 -19.05
C LEU A 128 -7.03 7.68 -17.75
N PHE A 129 -6.73 8.31 -16.61
CA PHE A 129 -7.17 7.89 -15.27
C PHE A 129 -8.32 8.73 -14.73
N GLY A 130 -8.41 10.01 -15.10
CA GLY A 130 -9.38 10.97 -14.58
C GLY A 130 -8.73 12.06 -13.72
N GLN A 131 -9.55 12.93 -13.12
CA GLN A 131 -9.06 13.93 -12.16
C GLN A 131 -9.11 13.37 -10.74
N THR A 132 -8.15 13.75 -9.91
CA THR A 132 -7.97 13.22 -8.55
C THR A 132 -8.73 14.04 -7.50
N SER A 133 -9.71 14.85 -7.90
CA SER A 133 -10.41 15.73 -6.96
C SER A 133 -11.50 14.95 -6.24
N ARG A 134 -11.58 15.16 -4.92
CA ARG A 134 -12.60 14.55 -4.06
C ARG A 134 -14.02 14.92 -4.47
N GLU A 135 -14.22 16.11 -5.05
CA GLU A 135 -15.52 16.56 -5.55
C GLU A 135 -16.02 15.74 -6.75
N GLU A 136 -15.11 15.15 -7.54
CA GLU A 136 -15.44 14.33 -8.71
C GLU A 136 -15.48 12.83 -8.39
N THR A 137 -15.09 12.43 -7.17
CA THR A 137 -15.09 11.04 -6.74
C THR A 137 -16.38 10.73 -5.95
N PRO A 138 -17.18 9.75 -6.37
CA PRO A 138 -18.35 9.29 -5.60
C PRO A 138 -17.95 8.83 -4.18
N ASP A 139 -18.80 9.12 -3.19
CA ASP A 139 -18.60 8.66 -1.80
C ASP A 139 -18.58 7.12 -1.67
N SER A 140 -19.20 6.41 -2.62
CA SER A 140 -19.12 4.96 -2.76
C SER A 140 -18.94 4.53 -4.21
N TYR A 141 -18.07 3.54 -4.44
CA TYR A 141 -17.84 2.98 -5.77
C TYR A 141 -18.59 1.65 -5.92
N ARG A 142 -19.40 1.55 -6.99
CA ARG A 142 -20.13 0.32 -7.34
C ARG A 142 -19.49 -0.37 -8.53
N PRO A 143 -18.97 -1.60 -8.34
CA PRO A 143 -18.20 -2.18 -9.40
C PRO A 143 -18.94 -2.55 -10.66
N ARG A 144 -18.23 -2.41 -11.79
CA ARG A 144 -18.66 -2.92 -13.10
C ARG A 144 -17.81 -4.14 -13.44
N PRO A 145 -18.23 -5.37 -13.07
CA PRO A 145 -17.38 -6.56 -13.12
C PRO A 145 -16.80 -6.91 -14.50
N PHE A 146 -17.52 -6.55 -15.56
CA PHE A 146 -17.13 -6.86 -16.94
C PHE A 146 -16.41 -5.70 -17.64
N SER A 147 -16.09 -4.63 -16.90
CA SER A 147 -15.35 -3.50 -17.46
C SER A 147 -13.94 -3.92 -17.87
N ARG A 148 -13.61 -3.71 -19.14
CA ARG A 148 -12.26 -3.93 -19.68
C ARG A 148 -11.41 -2.65 -19.67
N SER A 149 -11.85 -1.62 -18.97
CA SER A 149 -11.15 -0.33 -18.88
C SER A 149 -10.11 -0.30 -17.77
N TYR A 150 -10.07 -1.31 -16.92
CA TYR A 150 -9.24 -1.36 -15.72
C TYR A 150 -8.45 -2.66 -15.68
N VAL A 151 -7.30 -2.64 -15.01
CA VAL A 151 -6.55 -3.85 -14.71
C VAL A 151 -7.21 -4.60 -13.54
N MET A 152 -6.88 -5.88 -13.41
CA MET A 152 -7.25 -6.71 -12.26
C MET A 152 -5.98 -7.08 -11.50
N HIS A 153 -5.78 -6.53 -10.30
CA HIS A 153 -4.61 -6.79 -9.46
C HIS A 153 -5.00 -7.15 -8.02
N LEU A 154 -5.59 -6.20 -7.30
CA LEU A 154 -6.29 -6.45 -6.04
C LEU A 154 -7.73 -6.89 -6.30
N GLU A 155 -8.39 -7.35 -5.24
CA GLU A 155 -9.74 -7.91 -5.28
C GLU A 155 -10.82 -6.81 -5.45
N ASP A 156 -12.09 -7.18 -5.53
CA ASP A 156 -13.24 -6.27 -5.58
C ASP A 156 -13.23 -5.16 -6.64
N TRP A 157 -12.49 -5.40 -7.74
CA TRP A 157 -12.33 -4.44 -8.82
C TRP A 157 -11.76 -3.09 -8.33
N TYR A 158 -10.84 -3.15 -7.36
CA TYR A 158 -10.32 -1.99 -6.64
C TYR A 158 -9.82 -0.84 -7.52
N ALA A 159 -9.22 -1.16 -8.68
CA ALA A 159 -8.77 -0.19 -9.69
C ALA A 159 -9.83 0.79 -10.18
N GLN A 160 -11.11 0.55 -9.90
CA GLN A 160 -12.19 1.41 -10.34
C GLN A 160 -12.71 2.34 -9.23
N SER A 161 -12.21 2.20 -8.01
CA SER A 161 -12.68 2.96 -6.84
C SER A 161 -12.31 4.44 -6.91
N HIS A 162 -11.14 4.76 -7.45
CA HIS A 162 -10.65 6.13 -7.63
C HIS A 162 -9.59 6.17 -8.75
N PRO A 163 -9.40 7.30 -9.47
CA PRO A 163 -8.32 7.47 -10.45
C PRO A 163 -6.90 7.15 -9.92
N ASP A 164 -6.64 7.48 -8.66
CA ASP A 164 -5.38 7.17 -7.98
C ASP A 164 -5.22 5.64 -7.82
N GLU A 165 -6.29 4.92 -7.43
CA GLU A 165 -6.26 3.45 -7.33
C GLU A 165 -6.11 2.78 -8.69
N ASP A 166 -6.78 3.30 -9.72
CA ASP A 166 -6.61 2.84 -11.11
C ASP A 166 -5.14 2.93 -11.56
N PHE A 167 -4.48 4.05 -11.23
CA PHE A 167 -3.07 4.22 -11.50
C PHE A 167 -2.19 3.27 -10.68
N ALA A 168 -2.43 3.15 -9.38
CA ALA A 168 -1.65 2.29 -8.48
C ALA A 168 -1.75 0.81 -8.88
N GLU A 169 -2.96 0.33 -9.17
CA GLU A 169 -3.22 -1.01 -9.69
C GLU A 169 -2.53 -1.23 -11.05
N THR A 170 -2.63 -0.26 -11.97
CA THR A 170 -1.97 -0.32 -13.29
C THR A 170 -0.45 -0.36 -13.15
N PHE A 171 0.11 0.44 -12.25
CA PHE A 171 1.54 0.45 -11.93
C PHE A 171 1.99 -0.90 -11.37
N ALA A 172 1.22 -1.49 -10.45
CA ALA A 172 1.54 -2.77 -9.85
C ALA A 172 1.58 -3.92 -10.86
N VAL A 173 0.60 -3.96 -11.78
CA VAL A 173 0.59 -4.93 -12.90
C VAL A 173 1.80 -4.72 -13.82
N TRP A 174 2.12 -3.47 -14.17
CA TRP A 174 3.27 -3.15 -15.02
C TRP A 174 4.60 -3.56 -14.37
N LEU A 175 4.75 -3.36 -13.07
CA LEU A 175 5.99 -3.65 -12.33
C LEU A 175 6.18 -5.16 -12.10
N THR A 176 5.11 -5.94 -12.05
CA THR A 176 5.15 -7.38 -11.74
C THR A 176 6.16 -8.14 -12.62
N PRO A 177 7.20 -8.76 -12.02
CA PRO A 177 8.24 -9.46 -12.78
C PRO A 177 7.68 -10.63 -13.59
N GLY A 178 8.20 -10.82 -14.81
CA GLY A 178 7.85 -11.94 -15.68
C GLY A 178 6.44 -11.88 -16.28
N LEU A 179 5.59 -10.91 -15.88
CA LEU A 179 4.26 -10.76 -16.43
C LEU A 179 4.30 -10.03 -17.79
N ASP A 180 3.99 -10.76 -18.85
CA ASP A 180 3.75 -10.19 -20.18
C ASP A 180 2.34 -9.60 -20.25
N TRP A 181 2.15 -8.45 -19.59
CA TRP A 181 0.84 -7.78 -19.45
C TRP A 181 0.17 -7.44 -20.79
N ARG A 182 0.94 -7.37 -21.89
CA ARG A 182 0.37 -7.14 -23.23
C ARG A 182 -0.57 -8.26 -23.66
N LYS A 183 -0.33 -9.49 -23.23
CA LYS A 183 -1.16 -10.66 -23.58
C LYS A 183 -2.55 -10.66 -22.91
N PRO A 184 -2.66 -10.64 -21.56
CA PRO A 184 -3.97 -10.66 -20.91
C PRO A 184 -4.81 -9.41 -21.23
N TYR A 185 -4.16 -8.27 -21.46
CA TYR A 185 -4.85 -7.00 -21.73
C TYR A 185 -4.95 -6.63 -23.22
N ALA A 186 -4.53 -7.48 -24.17
CA ALA A 186 -4.43 -7.16 -25.61
C ALA A 186 -5.71 -6.56 -26.24
N ARG A 187 -6.88 -6.89 -25.69
CA ARG A 187 -8.20 -6.43 -26.18
C ARG A 187 -8.96 -5.59 -25.16
N TRP A 188 -8.25 -5.08 -24.16
CA TRP A 188 -8.79 -4.29 -23.07
C TRP A 188 -8.42 -2.84 -23.27
N ARG A 189 -9.32 -1.93 -22.90
CA ARG A 189 -9.01 -0.48 -22.89
C ARG A 189 -7.93 -0.17 -21.85
N ALA A 190 -7.82 -0.98 -20.80
CA ALA A 190 -6.75 -0.91 -19.80
C ALA A 190 -5.32 -1.00 -20.40
N LEU A 191 -5.17 -1.62 -21.59
CA LEU A 191 -3.87 -1.72 -22.24
C LEU A 191 -3.25 -0.35 -22.51
N GLN A 192 -4.07 0.65 -22.88
CA GLN A 192 -3.58 2.01 -23.14
C GLN A 192 -2.97 2.65 -21.89
N LYS A 193 -3.50 2.32 -20.70
CA LYS A 193 -2.97 2.77 -19.42
C LYS A 193 -1.64 2.08 -19.11
N LEU A 194 -1.54 0.77 -19.34
CA LEU A 194 -0.28 0.02 -19.16
C LEU A 194 0.83 0.51 -20.10
N GLU A 195 0.50 0.77 -21.37
CA GLU A 195 1.44 1.35 -22.33
C GLU A 195 1.88 2.75 -21.92
N TYR A 196 0.96 3.56 -21.40
CA TYR A 196 1.28 4.87 -20.86
C TYR A 196 2.18 4.80 -19.62
N VAL A 197 1.91 3.90 -18.68
CA VAL A 197 2.77 3.70 -17.50
C VAL A 197 4.17 3.24 -17.94
N ASP A 198 4.28 2.34 -18.92
CA ASP A 198 5.57 1.91 -19.48
C ASP A 198 6.35 3.09 -20.09
N GLU A 199 5.71 3.92 -20.92
CA GLU A 199 6.30 5.15 -21.46
C GLU A 199 6.72 6.12 -20.35
N LEU A 200 5.83 6.34 -19.37
CA LEU A 200 6.02 7.27 -18.29
C LEU A 200 7.21 6.86 -17.41
N MET A 201 7.28 5.60 -16.98
CA MET A 201 8.37 5.11 -16.14
C MET A 201 9.70 5.07 -16.88
N ARG A 202 9.72 4.73 -18.17
CA ARG A 202 10.94 4.88 -18.99
C ARG A 202 11.45 6.32 -19.03
N SER A 203 10.55 7.30 -19.04
CA SER A 203 10.93 8.71 -18.98
C SER A 203 11.55 9.14 -17.64
N LEU A 204 11.38 8.34 -16.58
CA LEU A 204 11.89 8.59 -15.23
C LEU A 204 13.17 7.79 -14.91
N VAL A 205 13.64 6.93 -15.81
CA VAL A 205 14.87 6.15 -15.62
C VAL A 205 16.04 7.07 -15.28
N GLY A 206 16.76 6.75 -14.20
CA GLY A 206 17.89 7.53 -13.70
C GLY A 206 17.55 8.89 -13.09
N LYS A 207 16.27 9.30 -13.05
CA LYS A 207 15.87 10.63 -12.55
C LYS A 207 15.44 10.56 -11.08
N PRO A 208 15.99 11.40 -10.21
CA PRO A 208 15.56 11.47 -8.82
C PRO A 208 14.11 12.00 -8.73
N PRO A 209 13.41 11.72 -7.62
CA PRO A 209 12.08 12.27 -7.37
C PRO A 209 12.12 13.81 -7.31
N VAL A 210 11.07 14.47 -7.81
CA VAL A 210 11.00 15.95 -7.84
C VAL A 210 10.27 16.54 -6.63
N HIS A 211 9.66 15.69 -5.81
CA HIS A 211 8.98 16.07 -4.59
C HIS A 211 9.29 15.07 -3.48
N MET A 212 10.07 15.51 -2.49
CA MET A 212 10.43 14.76 -1.29
C MET A 212 10.37 15.72 -0.09
N PRO A 213 9.16 16.01 0.45
CA PRO A 213 9.06 16.86 1.63
C PRO A 213 9.67 16.16 2.85
N GLU A 214 10.17 16.94 3.80
CA GLU A 214 10.48 16.41 5.13
C GLU A 214 9.18 16.04 5.85
N TYR A 215 9.21 14.95 6.61
CA TYR A 215 8.08 14.50 7.42
C TYR A 215 8.57 13.76 8.65
N ARG A 216 7.71 13.66 9.67
CA ARG A 216 7.96 12.83 10.85
C ARG A 216 7.07 11.60 10.76
N VAL A 217 7.66 10.42 10.87
CA VAL A 217 6.93 9.14 10.80
C VAL A 217 5.77 9.10 11.81
N ALA A 218 6.01 9.58 13.04
CA ALA A 218 5.02 9.61 14.12
C ALA A 218 3.79 10.49 13.84
N ASP A 219 3.84 11.38 12.85
CA ASP A 219 2.67 12.20 12.45
C ASP A 219 1.70 11.41 11.56
N TYR A 220 2.14 10.26 11.02
CA TYR A 220 1.39 9.46 10.05
C TYR A 220 1.19 8.00 10.49
N ASP A 221 2.05 7.45 11.35
CA ASP A 221 2.04 6.02 11.68
C ASP A 221 0.77 5.52 12.39
N CYS A 222 0.01 6.43 13.02
CA CYS A 222 -1.20 6.15 13.78
C CYS A 222 -1.02 5.11 14.93
N LEU A 223 0.21 4.90 15.41
CA LEU A 223 0.55 3.81 16.35
C LEU A 223 0.35 4.18 17.83
N ASN A 224 0.09 5.45 18.15
CA ASN A 224 -0.13 5.89 19.54
C ASN A 224 -1.56 5.60 20.04
N VAL A 225 -2.02 4.37 19.82
CA VAL A 225 -3.33 3.86 20.21
C VAL A 225 -3.17 2.49 20.87
N LYS A 226 -4.10 2.13 21.77
CA LYS A 226 -4.16 0.77 22.32
C LYS A 226 -4.64 -0.21 21.25
N LEU A 227 -4.10 -1.43 21.24
CA LEU A 227 -4.53 -2.49 20.33
C LEU A 227 -6.05 -2.73 20.39
N LYS A 228 -6.64 -2.77 21.59
CA LYS A 228 -8.10 -2.90 21.75
C LYS A 228 -8.89 -1.80 21.05
N THR A 229 -8.37 -0.57 21.06
CA THR A 229 -9.03 0.59 20.47
C THR A 229 -8.86 0.59 18.96
N TYR A 230 -7.69 0.21 18.46
CA TYR A 230 -7.46 -0.04 17.03
C TYR A 230 -8.46 -1.07 16.49
N TYR A 231 -8.52 -2.27 17.07
CA TYR A 231 -9.43 -3.31 16.61
C TYR A 231 -10.91 -2.96 16.75
N ALA A 232 -11.29 -2.19 17.76
CA ALA A 232 -12.66 -1.70 17.89
C ALA A 232 -13.04 -0.75 16.73
N ARG A 233 -12.13 0.14 16.32
CA ARG A 233 -12.34 1.05 15.18
C ARG A 233 -12.41 0.29 13.87
N LYS A 234 -11.41 -0.56 13.60
CA LYS A 234 -11.31 -1.36 12.37
C LYS A 234 -12.54 -2.24 12.15
N ARG A 235 -13.10 -2.84 13.22
CA ARG A 235 -14.34 -3.62 13.12
C ARG A 235 -15.56 -2.76 12.79
N ASN A 236 -15.67 -1.56 13.37
CA ASN A 236 -16.79 -0.67 13.08
C ASN A 236 -16.75 -0.21 11.62
N GLU A 237 -15.57 0.12 11.11
CA GLU A 237 -15.36 0.50 9.70
C GLU A 237 -15.77 -0.64 8.76
N ARG A 238 -15.40 -1.89 9.07
CA ARG A 238 -15.83 -3.06 8.27
C ARG A 238 -17.34 -3.33 8.31
N HIS A 239 -17.99 -3.10 9.46
CA HIS A 239 -19.46 -3.25 9.52
C HIS A 239 -20.14 -2.22 8.63
N LEU A 240 -19.69 -0.96 8.69
CA LEU A 240 -20.22 0.09 7.82
C LEU A 240 -20.00 -0.20 6.34
N SER A 241 -18.87 -0.81 5.95
CA SER A 241 -18.63 -1.19 4.54
C SER A 241 -19.44 -2.41 4.07
N MET A 242 -19.98 -3.23 4.98
CA MET A 242 -20.80 -4.40 4.64
C MET A 242 -22.31 -4.09 4.55
N ASP A 243 -22.76 -3.00 5.18
CA ASP A 243 -24.16 -2.59 5.24
C ASP A 243 -24.57 -1.62 4.09
N GLU A 244 -23.64 -1.25 3.20
CA GLU A 244 -23.85 -0.40 2.00
C GLU A 244 -23.86 -1.18 0.67
#